data_AF-A0A4Y1MZ64-F1
#
_entry.id   AF-A0A4Y1MZ64-F1
#
_cell.length_a   1.000
_cell.length_b   1.000
_cell.length_c   1.000
_cell.angle_alpha   90.00
_cell.angle_beta   90.00
_cell.angle_gamma   90.00
#
_symmetry.space_group_name_H-M   'P 1'
#
loop_
_entity.id
_entity.type
_entity.pdbx_description
1 polymer ?
#
loop_
_entity_poly.entity_id
_entity_poly.type
_entity_poly.pdbx_seq_one_letter_code
_entity_poly.pdbx_strand_id
1 'polypeptide(L)'
;MGTTDRLFADGAGGVRTLPAYLEASLRAEADGTLRGHVGRMAQHLLPVPPGLALDPSLAGEWRDEAYGARLSIRADGSAELPGIPGPRVTLTPLPGGRALASRTHNGSTMRICFYPVGEGRLRLASHRSRVLEFRRA
;
A
#
# COMPACT_ATOMS: atom_id res chain seq x y z
N MET A 1 -1.84 6.13 -12.43
CA MET A 1 -1.16 5.78 -11.17
C MET A 1 -1.81 4.57 -10.51
N GLY A 2 -2.01 3.48 -11.25
CA GLY A 2 -2.74 2.26 -10.84
C GLY A 2 -1.91 1.01 -11.09
N THR A 3 -0.64 1.23 -11.36
CA THR A 3 0.21 0.38 -12.17
C THR A 3 1.56 0.39 -11.49
N THR A 4 2.24 -0.75 -11.48
CA THR A 4 3.69 -0.77 -11.23
C THR A 4 4.35 0.22 -12.17
N ASP A 5 4.80 1.36 -11.64
CA ASP A 5 5.72 2.20 -12.36
C ASP A 5 7.06 1.47 -12.37
N ARG A 6 7.51 1.12 -13.58
CA ARG A 6 8.79 0.47 -13.76
C ARG A 6 9.89 1.49 -13.45
N LEU A 7 10.87 1.07 -12.68
CA LEU A 7 12.11 1.82 -12.49
C LEU A 7 13.05 1.53 -13.66
N PHE A 8 13.67 2.57 -14.21
CA PHE A 8 14.61 2.50 -15.32
C PHE A 8 15.97 2.99 -14.84
N ALA A 9 17.04 2.36 -15.29
CA ALA A 9 18.39 2.84 -15.01
C ALA A 9 18.55 4.28 -15.52
N ASP A 10 19.22 5.13 -14.72
CA ASP A 10 19.51 6.52 -15.10
C ASP A 10 20.86 6.69 -15.82
N GLY A 11 21.67 5.62 -15.91
CA GLY A 11 23.01 5.64 -16.50
C GLY A 11 24.13 6.13 -15.56
N ALA A 12 23.79 6.57 -14.34
CA ALA A 12 24.71 7.08 -13.32
C ALA A 12 24.73 6.20 -12.04
N GLY A 13 24.25 4.96 -12.14
CA GLY A 13 24.15 4.01 -11.03
C GLY A 13 22.90 4.20 -10.16
N GLY A 14 21.94 5.00 -10.59
CA GLY A 14 20.62 5.13 -9.98
C GLY A 14 19.51 4.59 -10.87
N VAL A 15 18.28 4.80 -10.42
CA VAL A 15 17.05 4.45 -11.12
C VAL A 15 16.06 5.59 -11.07
N ARG A 16 15.19 5.67 -12.08
CA ARG A 16 14.17 6.70 -12.20
C ARG A 16 12.85 6.18 -12.73
N THR A 17 11.77 6.93 -12.50
CA THR A 17 10.52 6.76 -13.25
C THR A 17 10.54 7.58 -14.53
N LEU A 18 9.77 7.18 -15.54
CA LEU A 18 9.60 7.93 -16.80
C LEU A 18 8.38 8.87 -16.79
N PRO A 19 7.23 8.53 -16.19
CA PRO A 19 6.09 9.42 -16.20
C PRO A 19 6.34 10.70 -15.38
N ALA A 20 6.12 11.87 -16.01
CA ALA A 20 6.40 13.17 -15.42
C ALA A 20 5.50 13.56 -14.23
N TYR A 21 4.34 12.91 -14.06
CA TYR A 21 3.36 13.29 -13.02
C TYR A 21 3.79 12.90 -11.59
N LEU A 22 4.70 11.94 -11.45
CA LEU A 22 5.34 11.58 -10.18
C LEU A 22 6.73 11.03 -10.50
N GLU A 23 7.62 11.93 -10.89
CA GLU A 23 9.02 11.62 -11.10
C GLU A 23 9.62 11.07 -9.80
N ALA A 24 10.40 10.00 -9.89
CA ALA A 24 11.26 9.55 -8.82
C ALA A 24 12.66 9.36 -9.38
N SER A 25 13.66 9.70 -8.56
CA SER A 25 15.07 9.43 -8.80
C SER A 25 15.63 8.85 -7.51
N LEU A 26 16.08 7.60 -7.56
CA LEU A 26 16.50 6.82 -6.41
C LEU A 26 17.84 6.15 -6.70
N ARG A 27 18.64 5.94 -5.67
CA ARG A 27 19.89 5.18 -5.70
C ARG A 27 19.81 4.08 -4.65
N ALA A 28 20.29 2.89 -5.02
CA ALA A 28 20.47 1.81 -4.06
C ALA A 28 21.73 2.05 -3.24
N GLU A 29 21.60 1.90 -1.93
CA GLU A 29 22.70 1.96 -0.98
C GLU A 29 23.21 0.55 -0.67
N ALA A 30 24.42 0.46 -0.09
CA ALA A 30 25.05 -0.82 0.21
C ALA A 30 24.28 -1.67 1.24
N ASP A 31 23.45 -1.05 2.06
CA ASP A 31 22.60 -1.71 3.06
C ASP A 31 21.24 -2.19 2.51
N GLY A 32 21.02 -2.07 1.19
CA GLY A 32 19.78 -2.45 0.53
C GLY A 32 18.64 -1.43 0.66
N THR A 33 18.91 -0.25 1.23
CA THR A 33 17.96 0.88 1.22
C THR A 33 17.96 1.60 -0.13
N LEU A 34 16.93 2.40 -0.36
CA LEU A 34 16.88 3.33 -1.49
C LEU A 34 16.83 4.77 -0.97
N ARG A 35 17.66 5.66 -1.54
CA ARG A 35 17.67 7.09 -1.23
C ARG A 35 17.48 7.94 -2.47
N GLY A 36 16.84 9.09 -2.32
CA GLY A 36 16.67 10.04 -3.41
C GLY A 36 15.40 10.85 -3.23
N HIS A 37 14.65 11.04 -4.31
CA HIS A 37 13.43 11.84 -4.31
C HIS A 37 12.27 11.11 -4.97
N VAL A 38 11.08 11.33 -4.43
CA VAL A 38 9.80 11.02 -5.10
C VAL A 38 9.01 12.32 -5.15
N GLY A 39 8.69 12.76 -6.36
CA GLY A 39 8.32 14.15 -6.63
C GLY A 39 9.42 15.10 -6.15
N ARG A 40 9.04 16.09 -5.36
CA ARG A 40 9.98 17.06 -4.76
C ARG A 40 10.48 16.67 -3.37
N MET A 41 10.02 15.53 -2.83
CA MET A 41 10.29 15.14 -1.44
C MET A 41 11.47 14.18 -1.40
N ALA A 42 12.45 14.48 -0.55
CA ALA A 42 13.52 13.53 -0.23
C ALA A 42 12.93 12.30 0.45
N GLN A 43 13.39 11.12 0.04
CA GLN A 43 12.91 9.84 0.52
C GLN A 43 14.08 8.94 0.91
N HIS A 44 13.86 8.18 1.98
CA HIS A 44 14.70 7.07 2.40
C HIS A 44 13.78 5.86 2.57
N LEU A 45 13.82 4.94 1.62
CA LEU A 45 12.97 3.77 1.57
C LEU A 45 13.74 2.58 2.14
N LEU A 46 13.17 1.96 3.15
CA LEU A 46 13.74 0.80 3.81
C LEU A 46 13.18 -0.49 3.20
N PRO A 47 13.97 -1.57 3.12
CA PRO A 47 13.44 -2.88 2.78
C PRO A 47 12.39 -3.31 3.80
N VAL A 48 11.38 -4.04 3.34
CA VAL A 48 10.40 -4.68 4.23
C VAL A 48 11.06 -5.93 4.83
N PRO A 49 11.17 -6.05 6.17
CA PRO A 49 11.69 -7.26 6.80
C PRO A 49 10.87 -8.50 6.41
N PRO A 50 11.50 -9.66 6.17
CA PRO A 50 10.78 -10.90 5.95
C PRO A 50 10.10 -11.39 7.24
N GLY A 51 9.08 -12.24 7.10
CA GLY A 51 8.47 -12.94 8.24
C GLY A 51 7.62 -12.08 9.17
N LEU A 52 7.24 -10.85 8.76
CA LEU A 52 6.31 -10.03 9.52
C LEU A 52 4.95 -10.73 9.64
N ALA A 53 4.40 -10.72 10.85
CA ALA A 53 3.03 -11.13 11.11
C ALA A 53 2.06 -9.97 10.86
N LEU A 54 0.81 -10.29 10.50
CA LEU A 54 -0.25 -9.30 10.40
C LEU A 54 -0.57 -8.74 11.79
N ASP A 55 -0.77 -7.43 11.89
CA ASP A 55 -1.25 -6.80 13.11
C ASP A 55 -2.66 -7.30 13.47
N PRO A 56 -2.87 -7.92 14.64
CA PRO A 56 -4.17 -8.45 15.03
C PRO A 56 -5.27 -7.38 15.08
N SER A 57 -4.92 -6.11 15.30
CA SER A 57 -5.88 -5.01 15.35
C SER A 57 -6.59 -4.78 14.02
N LEU A 58 -5.99 -5.21 12.90
CA LEU A 58 -6.59 -5.14 11.57
C LEU A 58 -7.76 -6.12 11.41
N ALA A 59 -7.75 -7.26 12.10
CA ALA A 59 -8.78 -8.28 11.93
C ALA A 59 -10.14 -7.79 12.46
N GLY A 60 -11.17 -7.86 11.62
CA GLY A 60 -12.53 -7.47 11.96
C GLY A 60 -13.31 -6.90 10.77
N GLU A 61 -14.49 -6.41 11.07
CA GLU A 61 -15.36 -5.70 10.14
C GLU A 61 -15.14 -4.19 10.26
N TRP A 62 -15.12 -3.53 9.12
CA TRP A 62 -14.81 -2.11 9.01
C TRP A 62 -15.81 -1.43 8.09
N ARG A 63 -16.22 -0.22 8.47
CA ARG A 63 -17.21 0.58 7.73
C ARG A 63 -16.74 2.02 7.54
N ASP A 64 -16.85 2.50 6.31
CA ASP A 64 -16.78 3.91 5.98
C ASP A 64 -18.19 4.52 6.16
N GLU A 65 -18.31 5.50 7.05
CA GLU A 65 -19.59 6.17 7.33
C GLU A 65 -20.03 7.09 6.17
N ALA A 66 -19.08 7.70 5.45
CA ALA A 66 -19.38 8.68 4.42
C ALA A 66 -19.93 8.05 3.14
N TYR A 67 -19.41 6.89 2.76
CA TYR A 67 -19.80 6.21 1.51
C TYR A 67 -20.50 4.87 1.74
N GLY A 68 -20.67 4.43 3.00
CA GLY A 68 -21.29 3.16 3.35
C GLY A 68 -20.48 1.94 2.92
N ALA A 69 -19.22 2.13 2.51
CA ALA A 69 -18.34 1.04 2.10
C ALA A 69 -18.01 0.14 3.29
N ARG A 70 -17.91 -1.17 3.03
CA ARG A 70 -17.55 -2.18 4.04
C ARG A 70 -16.39 -3.02 3.55
N LEU A 71 -15.59 -3.47 4.50
CA LEU A 71 -14.54 -4.45 4.27
C LEU A 71 -14.41 -5.36 5.49
N SER A 72 -13.95 -6.58 5.25
CA SER A 72 -13.66 -7.56 6.29
C SER A 72 -12.21 -8.00 6.20
N ILE A 73 -11.56 -8.18 7.34
CA ILE A 73 -10.20 -8.72 7.45
C ILE A 73 -10.24 -9.85 8.45
N ARG A 74 -9.74 -11.03 8.07
CA ARG A 74 -9.63 -12.19 8.95
C ARG A 74 -8.28 -12.24 9.65
N ALA A 75 -8.25 -13.00 10.75
CA ALA A 75 -7.03 -13.27 11.49
C ALA A 75 -5.94 -13.99 10.66
N ASP A 76 -6.33 -14.74 9.63
CA ASP A 76 -5.40 -15.38 8.69
C ASP A 76 -4.84 -14.41 7.62
N GLY A 77 -5.25 -13.14 7.66
CA GLY A 77 -4.85 -12.11 6.71
C GLY A 77 -5.58 -12.14 5.37
N SER A 78 -6.62 -12.96 5.22
CA SER A 78 -7.55 -12.83 4.11
C SER A 78 -8.46 -11.60 4.29
N ALA A 79 -8.66 -10.82 3.25
CA ALA A 79 -9.48 -9.62 3.28
C ALA A 79 -10.46 -9.54 2.10
N GLU A 80 -11.67 -9.04 2.36
CA GLU A 80 -12.65 -8.65 1.35
C GLU A 80 -12.61 -7.13 1.18
N LEU A 81 -12.26 -6.67 -0.03
CA LEU A 81 -12.08 -5.25 -0.31
C LEU A 81 -13.42 -4.57 -0.66
N PRO A 82 -13.58 -3.28 -0.35
CA PRO A 82 -14.79 -2.53 -0.68
C PRO A 82 -14.93 -2.29 -2.19
N GLY A 83 -16.18 -2.19 -2.65
CA GLY A 83 -16.55 -1.59 -3.94
C GLY A 83 -16.49 -2.48 -5.20
N ILE A 84 -15.64 -3.50 -5.26
CA ILE A 84 -15.58 -4.41 -6.42
C ILE A 84 -15.78 -5.86 -5.94
N PRO A 85 -16.86 -6.54 -6.33
CA PRO A 85 -17.02 -7.96 -6.04
C PRO A 85 -15.85 -8.78 -6.57
N GLY A 86 -15.34 -9.73 -5.80
CA GLY A 86 -14.27 -10.62 -6.24
C GLY A 86 -13.66 -11.45 -5.12
N PRO A 87 -12.61 -12.23 -5.42
CA PRO A 87 -12.00 -13.11 -4.45
C PRO A 87 -11.34 -12.30 -3.32
N ARG A 88 -11.21 -12.96 -2.17
CA ARG A 88 -10.41 -12.43 -1.06
C ARG A 88 -8.97 -12.27 -1.49
N VAL A 89 -8.34 -11.24 -0.95
CA VAL A 89 -6.91 -10.98 -1.13
C VAL A 89 -6.18 -11.38 0.14
N THR A 90 -4.95 -11.84 0.00
CA THR A 90 -4.05 -12.03 1.15
C THR A 90 -3.31 -10.72 1.41
N LEU A 91 -3.37 -10.24 2.65
CA LEU A 91 -2.64 -9.08 3.09
C LEU A 91 -1.15 -9.41 3.27
N THR A 92 -0.28 -8.56 2.73
CA THR A 92 1.15 -8.57 3.01
C THR A 92 1.44 -7.63 4.18
N PRO A 93 1.92 -8.11 5.33
CA PRO A 93 2.24 -7.26 6.46
C PRO A 93 3.38 -6.28 6.14
N LEU A 94 3.29 -5.08 6.69
CA LEU A 94 4.27 -4.01 6.56
C LEU A 94 4.64 -3.47 7.95
N PRO A 95 5.84 -2.86 8.11
CA PRO A 95 6.22 -2.26 9.39
C PRO A 95 5.23 -1.21 9.89
N GLY A 96 5.06 -1.13 11.21
CA GLY A 96 4.16 -0.19 11.87
C GLY A 96 2.69 -0.60 11.84
N GLY A 97 2.40 -1.91 11.88
CA GLY A 97 1.03 -2.45 11.89
C GLY A 97 0.27 -2.29 10.58
N ARG A 98 0.95 -1.87 9.51
CA ARG A 98 0.36 -1.66 8.20
C ARG A 98 0.23 -2.97 7.44
N ALA A 99 -0.58 -2.97 6.39
CA ALA A 99 -0.64 -4.08 5.46
C ALA A 99 -0.89 -3.61 4.03
N LEU A 100 -0.49 -4.41 3.06
CA LEU A 100 -0.70 -4.17 1.63
C LEU A 100 -1.60 -5.26 1.07
N ALA A 101 -2.71 -4.86 0.46
CA ALA A 101 -3.44 -5.72 -0.46
C ALA A 101 -2.96 -5.48 -1.88
N SER A 102 -2.93 -6.53 -2.70
CA SER A 102 -2.76 -6.44 -4.14
C SER A 102 -3.89 -7.20 -4.82
N ARG A 103 -4.55 -6.57 -5.79
CA ARG A 103 -5.65 -7.16 -6.56
C ARG A 103 -5.56 -6.78 -8.02
N THR A 104 -5.60 -7.78 -8.89
CA THR A 104 -5.71 -7.57 -10.34
C THR A 104 -7.18 -7.55 -10.74
N HIS A 105 -7.60 -6.49 -11.42
CA HIS A 105 -8.93 -6.35 -12.00
C HIS A 105 -8.81 -5.80 -13.42
N ASN A 106 -9.37 -6.52 -14.40
CA ASN A 106 -9.33 -6.17 -15.83
C ASN A 106 -7.92 -5.81 -16.34
N GLY A 107 -6.94 -6.65 -16.01
CA GLY A 107 -5.53 -6.45 -16.41
C GLY A 107 -4.77 -5.36 -15.64
N SER A 108 -5.42 -4.62 -14.74
CA SER A 108 -4.80 -3.60 -13.90
C SER A 108 -4.62 -4.08 -12.47
N THR A 109 -3.41 -3.98 -11.92
CA THR A 109 -3.11 -4.37 -10.53
C THR A 109 -3.26 -3.16 -9.60
N MET A 110 -4.30 -3.15 -8.76
CA MET A 110 -4.40 -2.18 -7.68
C MET A 110 -3.70 -2.70 -6.42
N ARG A 111 -2.98 -1.82 -5.75
CA ARG A 111 -2.46 -1.97 -4.40
C ARG A 111 -3.14 -1.00 -3.45
N ILE A 112 -3.50 -1.48 -2.28
CA ILE A 112 -4.17 -0.70 -1.24
C ILE A 112 -3.37 -0.87 0.04
N CYS A 113 -2.94 0.24 0.63
CA CYS A 113 -2.27 0.26 1.92
C CYS A 113 -3.29 0.45 3.03
N PHE A 114 -3.29 -0.48 3.98
CA PHE A 114 -4.04 -0.47 5.23
C PHE A 114 -3.17 0.19 6.30
N TYR A 115 -3.69 1.26 6.87
CA TYR A 115 -2.98 2.09 7.84
C TYR A 115 -3.85 2.29 9.09
N PRO A 116 -3.62 1.54 10.18
CA PRO A 116 -4.35 1.75 11.42
C PRO A 116 -4.05 3.15 11.99
N VAL A 117 -5.06 3.85 12.50
CA VAL A 117 -4.95 5.22 13.05
C VAL A 117 -5.51 5.25 14.46
N GLY A 118 -4.82 4.56 15.37
CA GLY A 118 -5.32 4.34 16.73
C GLY A 118 -6.44 3.31 16.77
N GLU A 119 -7.09 3.20 17.93
CA GLU A 119 -8.07 2.16 18.17
C GLU A 119 -9.33 2.34 17.31
N GLY A 120 -9.74 1.26 16.64
CA GLY A 120 -10.99 1.21 15.88
C GLY A 120 -11.04 2.12 14.65
N ARG A 121 -9.91 2.68 14.19
CA ARG A 121 -9.82 3.49 12.97
C ARG A 121 -8.80 2.93 12.00
N LEU A 122 -9.19 2.88 10.73
CA LEU A 122 -8.37 2.33 9.65
C LEU A 122 -8.44 3.26 8.44
N ARG A 123 -7.29 3.62 7.90
CA ARG A 123 -7.19 4.33 6.63
C ARG A 123 -6.79 3.39 5.52
N LEU A 124 -7.48 3.49 4.39
CA LEU A 124 -7.12 2.82 3.14
C LEU A 124 -6.58 3.85 2.16
N ALA A 125 -5.28 3.80 1.89
CA ALA A 125 -4.65 4.60 0.85
C ALA A 125 -4.60 3.81 -0.45
N SER A 126 -5.22 4.34 -1.51
CA SER A 126 -5.27 3.73 -2.83
C SER A 126 -4.57 4.57 -3.90
N HIS A 127 -4.37 3.95 -5.05
CA HIS A 127 -3.68 4.41 -6.26
C HIS A 127 -4.00 5.83 -6.79
N ARG A 128 -5.12 6.46 -6.43
CA ARG A 128 -5.44 7.84 -6.86
C ARG A 128 -5.25 8.88 -5.75
N SER A 129 -4.37 8.61 -4.79
CA SER A 129 -4.17 9.43 -3.59
C SER A 129 -5.46 9.65 -2.79
N ARG A 130 -6.43 8.76 -2.96
CA ARG A 130 -7.66 8.76 -2.16
C ARG A 130 -7.38 7.96 -0.91
N VAL A 131 -7.57 8.63 0.22
CA VAL A 131 -7.55 8.01 1.55
C VAL A 131 -9.00 7.91 1.99
N LEU A 132 -9.48 6.68 2.14
CA LEU A 132 -10.77 6.40 2.77
C LEU A 132 -10.53 6.11 4.25
N GLU A 133 -11.42 6.58 5.10
CA GLU A 133 -11.37 6.32 6.54
C GLU A 133 -12.52 5.41 6.94
N PHE A 134 -12.16 4.32 7.62
CA PHE A 134 -13.06 3.32 8.14
C PHE A 134 -13.02 3.33 9.66
N ARG A 135 -14.16 3.01 10.25
CA ARG A 135 -14.29 2.69 11.67
C ARG A 135 -14.64 1.23 11.84
N ARG A 136 -14.29 0.66 12.98
CA ARG A 136 -14.72 -0.68 13.36
C ARG A 136 -16.25 -0.72 13.41
N ALA A 137 -16.85 -1.70 12.74
CA ALA A 137 -18.30 -1.88 12.65
C ALA A 137 -18.88 -2.55 13.89
#